data_AF-A0AB94IQR5-F1
#
_entry.id   AF-A0AB94IQR5-F1
#
_cell.length_a   1.000
_cell.length_b   1.000
_cell.length_c   1.000
_cell.angle_alpha   90.00
_cell.angle_beta   90.00
_cell.angle_gamma   90.00
#
_symmetry.space_group_name_H-M   'P 1'
#
loop_
_entity.id
_entity.type
_entity.pdbx_description
1 polymer ?
#
loop_
_entity_poly.entity_id
_entity_poly.type
_entity_poly.pdbx_seq_one_letter_code
_entity_poly.pdbx_strand_id
1 'polypeptide(L)'
;MKFTFSFQKVLDVKEKEQEIAKQEYGITKLRQLELAEEMEELEVVKENVFNQYNDVDCKTVKEILEFQQEIDHVSLRMKRLEDRSQQIHQEVEQKHQVLINKNQETKMWNQWKAKSMEAFQKQLDRSEQAMLDEMAVLRYSRRT
;
A
#
# COMPACT_ATOMS: atom_id res chain seq x y z
N MET A 1 38.15 3.49 -9.08
CA MET A 1 37.31 2.29 -9.34
C MET A 1 35.84 2.66 -9.18
N LYS A 2 34.90 2.10 -9.94
CA LYS A 2 33.45 2.35 -9.77
C LYS A 2 32.80 1.18 -9.03
N PHE A 3 32.00 1.46 -8.01
CA PHE A 3 31.22 0.44 -7.31
C PHE A 3 30.12 -0.09 -8.23
N THR A 4 30.00 -1.41 -8.31
CA THR A 4 28.89 -2.08 -9.00
C THR A 4 28.27 -3.09 -8.05
N PHE A 5 26.97 -2.96 -7.82
CA PHE A 5 26.25 -3.91 -6.99
C PHE A 5 25.78 -5.09 -7.85
N SER A 6 26.24 -6.30 -7.53
CA SER A 6 25.99 -7.50 -8.32
C SER A 6 24.48 -7.81 -8.50
N PHE A 7 23.65 -7.38 -7.55
CA PHE A 7 22.20 -7.61 -7.57
C PHE A 7 21.38 -6.36 -7.91
N GLN A 8 21.97 -5.35 -8.58
CA GLN A 8 21.25 -4.11 -8.91
C GLN A 8 19.96 -4.37 -9.72
N LYS A 9 20.02 -5.28 -10.70
CA LYS A 9 18.83 -5.65 -11.49
C LYS A 9 17.71 -6.26 -10.65
N VAL A 10 18.06 -7.03 -9.62
CA VAL A 10 17.08 -7.66 -8.71
C VAL A 10 16.44 -6.58 -7.83
N LEU A 11 17.24 -5.63 -7.32
CA LEU A 11 16.73 -4.49 -6.57
C LEU A 11 15.77 -3.66 -7.41
N ASP A 12 16.11 -3.35 -8.66
CA ASP A 12 15.25 -2.56 -9.55
C ASP A 12 13.89 -3.25 -9.80
N VAL A 13 13.87 -4.57 -9.95
CA VAL A 13 12.63 -5.34 -10.07
C VAL A 13 11.82 -5.28 -8.77
N LYS A 14 12.48 -5.38 -7.62
CA LYS A 14 11.81 -5.32 -6.31
C LYS A 14 11.21 -3.94 -6.01
N GLU A 15 11.89 -2.88 -6.39
CA GLU A 15 11.36 -1.51 -6.29
C GLU A 15 10.13 -1.33 -7.19
N LYS A 16 10.15 -1.89 -8.41
CA LYS A 16 8.97 -1.89 -9.29
C LYS A 16 7.81 -2.70 -8.72
N GLU A 17 8.05 -3.89 -8.18
CA GLU A 17 7.02 -4.70 -7.51
C GLU A 17 6.37 -3.94 -6.35
N GLN A 18 7.18 -3.22 -5.56
CA GLN A 18 6.67 -2.39 -4.48
C GLN A 18 5.80 -1.23 -4.98
N GLU A 19 6.20 -0.56 -6.05
CA GLU A 19 5.42 0.55 -6.62
C GLU A 19 4.08 0.05 -7.19
N ILE A 20 4.09 -1.09 -7.88
CA ILE A 20 2.85 -1.74 -8.35
C ILE A 20 1.93 -2.08 -7.17
N ALA A 21 2.46 -2.71 -6.11
CA ALA A 21 1.68 -3.05 -4.92
C ALA A 21 1.08 -1.79 -4.25
N LYS A 22 1.81 -0.68 -4.26
CA LYS A 22 1.35 0.60 -3.72
C LYS A 22 0.22 1.20 -4.55
N GLN A 23 0.33 1.14 -5.88
CA GLN A 23 -0.73 1.58 -6.79
C GLN A 23 -1.99 0.75 -6.64
N GLU A 24 -1.86 -0.58 -6.60
CA GLU A 24 -2.99 -1.48 -6.40
C GLU A 24 -3.70 -1.22 -5.07
N TYR A 25 -2.94 -1.10 -3.98
CA TYR A 25 -3.50 -0.72 -2.67
C TYR A 25 -4.22 0.62 -2.71
N GLY A 26 -3.64 1.62 -3.40
CA GLY A 26 -4.27 2.93 -3.60
C GLY A 26 -5.61 2.85 -4.33
N ILE A 27 -5.69 2.06 -5.41
CA ILE A 27 -6.92 1.85 -6.18
C ILE A 27 -7.98 1.16 -5.31
N THR A 28 -7.63 0.09 -4.60
CA THR A 28 -8.59 -0.62 -3.74
C THR A 28 -9.08 0.28 -2.60
N LYS A 29 -8.21 1.12 -2.04
CA LYS A 29 -8.60 2.09 -1.01
C LYS A 29 -9.54 3.18 -1.54
N LEU A 30 -9.34 3.66 -2.77
CA LEU A 30 -10.27 4.59 -3.40
C LEU A 30 -11.65 3.95 -3.56
N ARG A 31 -11.71 2.70 -4.05
CA ARG A 31 -12.98 1.95 -4.14
C ARG A 31 -13.67 1.77 -2.78
N GLN A 32 -12.91 1.61 -1.71
CA GLN A 32 -13.46 1.54 -0.36
C GLN A 32 -14.11 2.87 0.06
N LEU A 33 -13.50 4.00 -0.30
CA LEU A 33 -14.05 5.33 -0.02
C LEU A 33 -15.31 5.59 -0.84
N GLU A 34 -15.28 5.30 -2.15
CA GLU A 34 -16.45 5.42 -3.04
C GLU A 34 -17.63 4.60 -2.49
N LEU A 35 -17.38 3.38 -2.02
CA LEU A 35 -18.43 2.55 -1.45
C LEU A 35 -18.96 3.09 -0.10
N ALA A 36 -18.10 3.72 0.71
CA ALA A 36 -18.52 4.36 1.94
C ALA A 36 -19.43 5.57 1.67
N GLU A 37 -19.12 6.37 0.64
CA GLU A 37 -19.97 7.46 0.17
C GLU A 37 -21.33 6.93 -0.32
N GLU A 38 -21.34 5.87 -1.14
CA GLU A 38 -22.59 5.23 -1.59
C GLU A 38 -23.46 4.73 -0.41
N MET A 39 -22.84 4.24 0.66
CA MET A 39 -23.56 3.81 1.86
C MET A 39 -24.17 4.98 2.63
N GLU A 40 -23.44 6.08 2.78
CA GLU A 40 -23.92 7.30 3.44
C GLU A 40 -25.11 7.90 2.68
N GLU A 41 -25.02 7.98 1.35
CA GLU A 41 -26.13 8.43 0.51
C GLU A 41 -27.38 7.57 0.70
N LEU A 42 -27.21 6.25 0.77
CA LEU A 42 -28.34 5.34 0.95
C LEU A 42 -28.97 5.46 2.35
N GLU A 43 -28.18 5.78 3.37
CA GLU A 43 -28.66 6.03 4.73
C GLU A 43 -29.50 7.30 4.81
N VAL A 44 -29.09 8.36 4.10
CA VAL A 44 -29.90 9.58 3.92
C VAL A 44 -31.21 9.28 3.20
N VAL A 45 -31.18 8.46 2.14
CA VAL A 45 -32.41 8.04 1.43
C VAL A 45 -33.35 7.28 2.36
N LYS A 46 -32.82 6.36 3.17
CA LYS A 46 -33.61 5.62 4.15
C LYS A 46 -34.27 6.58 5.15
N GLU A 47 -33.51 7.52 5.72
CA GLU A 47 -34.04 8.49 6.68
C GLU A 47 -35.13 9.36 6.06
N ASN A 48 -34.95 9.78 4.80
CA ASN A 48 -35.99 10.52 4.06
C ASN A 48 -37.27 9.71 3.87
N VAL A 49 -37.18 8.41 3.53
CA VAL A 49 -38.35 7.53 3.41
C VAL A 49 -39.05 7.39 4.77
N PHE A 50 -38.30 7.22 5.86
CA PHE A 50 -38.89 7.17 7.20
C PHE A 50 -39.55 8.49 7.63
N ASN A 51 -38.94 9.62 7.28
CA ASN A 51 -39.52 10.93 7.58
C ASN A 51 -40.81 11.17 6.79
N GLN A 52 -40.83 10.86 5.49
CA GLN A 52 -42.03 10.91 4.66
C GLN A 52 -43.14 10.00 5.19
N TYR A 53 -42.76 8.83 5.73
CA TYR A 53 -43.71 7.97 6.42
C TYR A 53 -44.25 8.67 7.67
N ASN A 54 -43.42 9.22 8.54
CA ASN A 54 -43.87 9.78 9.82
C ASN A 54 -44.69 11.08 9.69
N ASP A 55 -44.60 11.80 8.57
CA ASP A 55 -45.24 13.12 8.38
C ASP A 55 -46.75 13.06 8.06
N VAL A 56 -47.32 11.86 7.83
CA VAL A 56 -48.73 11.69 7.44
C VAL A 56 -49.52 10.95 8.53
N ASP A 57 -50.43 11.65 9.20
CA ASP A 57 -51.25 11.15 10.32
C ASP A 57 -52.33 10.12 9.91
N CYS A 58 -52.83 10.18 8.68
CA CYS A 58 -53.87 9.28 8.15
C CYS A 58 -53.43 8.69 6.82
N LYS A 59 -53.17 7.39 6.77
CA LYS A 59 -52.74 6.68 5.56
C LYS A 59 -53.73 5.61 5.14
N THR A 60 -53.86 5.44 3.84
CA THR A 60 -54.59 4.35 3.22
C THR A 60 -53.77 3.06 3.31
N VAL A 61 -54.42 1.90 3.42
CA VAL A 61 -53.75 0.58 3.40
C VAL A 61 -52.81 0.42 2.19
N LYS A 62 -53.16 1.01 1.05
CA LYS A 62 -52.33 1.00 -0.16
C LYS A 62 -50.99 1.73 0.04
N GLU A 63 -51.02 2.92 0.64
CA GLU A 63 -49.83 3.74 0.90
C GLU A 63 -48.90 3.05 1.91
N ILE A 64 -49.48 2.39 2.93
CA ILE A 64 -48.72 1.57 3.88
C ILE A 64 -47.99 0.43 3.16
N LEU A 65 -48.65 -0.23 2.20
CA LEU A 65 -48.06 -1.33 1.44
C LEU A 65 -46.93 -0.85 0.51
N GLU A 66 -47.11 0.29 -0.15
CA GLU A 66 -46.10 0.92 -1.01
C GLU A 66 -44.85 1.31 -0.19
N PHE A 67 -45.03 1.94 0.98
CA PHE A 67 -43.94 2.24 1.89
C PHE A 67 -43.18 1.01 2.35
N GLN A 68 -43.90 -0.07 2.67
CA GLN A 68 -43.27 -1.31 3.11
C GLN A 68 -42.40 -1.92 2.01
N GLN A 69 -42.86 -1.86 0.75
CA GLN A 69 -42.07 -2.30 -0.41
C GLN A 69 -40.82 -1.44 -0.62
N GLU A 70 -40.93 -0.12 -0.44
CA GLU A 70 -39.78 0.79 -0.54
C GLU A 70 -38.75 0.55 0.57
N ILE A 71 -39.20 0.39 1.81
CA ILE A 71 -38.33 0.08 2.96
C ILE A 71 -37.62 -1.26 2.74
N ASP A 72 -38.34 -2.28 2.27
CA ASP A 72 -37.76 -3.59 1.98
C ASP A 72 -36.71 -3.50 0.87
N HIS A 73 -36.98 -2.71 -0.19
CA HIS A 73 -36.04 -2.48 -1.28
C HIS A 73 -34.76 -1.76 -0.80
N VAL A 74 -34.90 -0.69 -0.01
CA VAL A 74 -33.76 0.05 0.57
C VAL A 74 -32.96 -0.86 1.50
N SER A 75 -33.64 -1.63 2.36
CA SER A 75 -33.01 -2.56 3.28
C SER A 75 -32.23 -3.68 2.57
N LEU A 76 -32.77 -4.21 1.47
CA LEU A 76 -32.08 -5.20 0.64
C LEU A 76 -30.84 -4.60 -0.03
N ARG A 77 -30.93 -3.36 -0.50
CA ARG A 77 -29.82 -2.65 -1.12
C ARG A 77 -28.71 -2.34 -0.10
N MET A 78 -29.08 -1.94 1.12
CA MET A 78 -28.12 -1.75 2.23
C MET A 78 -27.36 -3.03 2.54
N LYS A 79 -28.06 -4.17 2.70
CA LYS A 79 -27.40 -5.46 2.96
C LYS A 79 -26.40 -5.84 1.88
N ARG A 80 -26.76 -5.65 0.60
CA ARG A 80 -25.85 -5.93 -0.52
C ARG A 80 -24.61 -5.04 -0.51
N LEU A 81 -24.78 -3.76 -0.18
CA LEU A 81 -23.66 -2.83 -0.06
C LEU A 81 -22.78 -3.16 1.15
N GLU A 82 -23.36 -3.57 2.26
CA GLU A 82 -22.63 -4.01 3.45
C GLU A 82 -21.80 -5.26 3.17
N ASP A 83 -22.38 -6.27 2.50
CA ASP A 83 -21.65 -7.47 2.05
C ASP A 83 -20.48 -7.08 1.13
N ARG A 84 -20.72 -6.16 0.19
CA ARG A 84 -19.68 -5.65 -0.73
C ARG A 84 -18.61 -4.85 0.01
N SER A 85 -18.99 -4.07 1.03
CA SER A 85 -18.08 -3.33 1.90
C SER A 85 -17.13 -4.26 2.63
N GLN A 86 -17.67 -5.33 3.21
CA GLN A 86 -16.86 -6.35 3.89
C GLN A 86 -15.88 -7.03 2.93
N GLN A 87 -16.31 -7.35 1.71
CA GLN A 87 -15.43 -7.94 0.69
C GLN A 87 -14.30 -6.99 0.29
N ILE A 88 -14.61 -5.71 0.03
CA ILE A 88 -13.59 -4.71 -0.31
C ILE A 88 -12.65 -4.48 0.87
N HIS A 89 -13.17 -4.45 2.10
CA HIS A 89 -12.34 -4.31 3.29
C HIS A 89 -11.33 -5.45 3.43
N GLN A 90 -11.76 -6.70 3.21
CA GLN A 90 -10.86 -7.86 3.18
C GLN A 90 -9.83 -7.74 2.05
N GLU A 91 -10.22 -7.27 0.87
CA GLU A 91 -9.29 -7.04 -0.26
C GLU A 91 -8.24 -5.97 0.09
N VAL A 92 -8.65 -4.86 0.71
CA VAL A 92 -7.75 -3.79 1.16
C VAL A 92 -6.72 -4.35 2.14
N GLU A 93 -7.16 -5.16 3.11
CA GLU A 93 -6.28 -5.74 4.12
C GLU A 93 -5.26 -6.71 3.50
N GLN A 94 -5.71 -7.54 2.55
CA GLN A 94 -4.82 -8.43 1.80
C GLN A 94 -3.78 -7.64 0.99
N LYS A 95 -4.21 -6.61 0.25
CA LYS A 95 -3.32 -5.73 -0.53
C LYS A 95 -2.35 -4.98 0.39
N HIS A 96 -2.80 -4.56 1.57
CA HIS A 96 -1.97 -3.91 2.58
C HIS A 96 -0.87 -4.86 3.07
N GLN A 97 -1.22 -6.10 3.39
CA GLN A 97 -0.25 -7.10 3.82
C GLN A 97 0.79 -7.40 2.73
N VAL A 98 0.36 -7.49 1.47
CA VAL A 98 1.28 -7.65 0.32
C VAL A 98 2.23 -6.46 0.23
N LEU A 99 1.73 -5.23 0.36
CA LEU A 99 2.56 -4.02 0.34
C LEU A 99 3.58 -4.01 1.48
N ILE A 100 3.20 -4.41 2.70
CA ILE A 100 4.10 -4.52 3.84
C ILE A 100 5.24 -5.51 3.51
N ASN A 101 4.90 -6.70 3.02
CA ASN A 101 5.87 -7.73 2.69
C ASN A 101 6.86 -7.23 1.62
N LYS A 102 6.36 -6.59 0.55
CA LYS A 102 7.21 -6.03 -0.51
C LYS A 102 8.11 -4.90 -0.01
N ASN A 103 7.61 -4.04 0.87
CA ASN A 103 8.41 -2.99 1.47
C ASN A 103 9.53 -3.54 2.38
N GLN A 104 9.25 -4.62 3.13
CA GLN A 104 10.27 -5.32 3.91
C GLN A 104 11.35 -5.94 3.01
N GLU A 105 10.96 -6.62 1.92
CA GLU A 105 11.88 -7.16 0.93
C GLU A 105 12.81 -6.06 0.38
N THR A 106 12.26 -4.96 -0.11
CA THR A 106 13.05 -3.84 -0.67
C THR A 106 13.99 -3.23 0.38
N LYS A 107 13.54 -3.07 1.63
CA LYS A 107 14.40 -2.61 2.73
C LYS A 107 15.58 -3.54 2.98
N MET A 108 15.36 -4.85 2.98
CA MET A 108 16.46 -5.82 3.12
C MET A 108 17.46 -5.69 1.97
N TRP A 109 16.99 -5.61 0.72
CA TRP A 109 17.88 -5.46 -0.43
C TRP A 109 18.70 -4.15 -0.38
N ASN A 110 18.10 -3.05 0.05
CA ASN A 110 18.80 -1.79 0.25
C ASN A 110 19.85 -1.85 1.36
N GLN A 111 19.55 -2.53 2.47
CA GLN A 111 20.55 -2.78 3.51
C GLN A 111 21.72 -3.63 3.00
N TRP A 112 21.45 -4.64 2.17
CA TRP A 112 22.50 -5.47 1.57
C TRP A 112 23.37 -4.67 0.60
N LYS A 113 22.77 -3.80 -0.22
CA LYS A 113 23.49 -2.86 -1.08
C LYS A 113 24.40 -1.94 -0.26
N ALA A 114 23.91 -1.38 0.84
CA ALA A 114 24.69 -0.54 1.73
C ALA A 114 25.88 -1.30 2.34
N LYS A 115 25.67 -2.52 2.86
CA LYS A 115 26.75 -3.37 3.37
C LYS A 115 27.79 -3.71 2.32
N SER A 116 27.34 -4.01 1.10
CA SER A 116 28.24 -4.29 -0.03
C SER A 116 29.08 -3.07 -0.41
N MET A 117 28.49 -1.88 -0.36
CA MET A 117 29.19 -0.62 -0.61
C MET A 117 30.24 -0.33 0.47
N GLU A 118 29.90 -0.55 1.74
CA GLU A 118 30.84 -0.40 2.85
C GLU A 118 32.03 -1.36 2.74
N ALA A 119 31.78 -2.62 2.37
CA ALA A 119 32.82 -3.61 2.15
C ALA A 119 33.76 -3.21 1.00
N PHE A 120 33.20 -2.69 -0.10
CA PHE A 120 33.97 -2.18 -1.23
C PHE A 120 34.85 -1.00 -0.83
N GLN A 121 34.31 -0.04 -0.05
CA GLN A 121 35.08 1.10 0.43
C GLN A 121 36.26 0.65 1.31
N LYS A 122 36.02 -0.26 2.27
CA LYS A 122 37.09 -0.80 3.13
C LYS A 122 38.19 -1.51 2.33
N GLN A 123 37.82 -2.20 1.25
CA GLN A 123 38.81 -2.85 0.39
C GLN A 123 39.65 -1.83 -0.37
N LEU A 124 39.01 -0.75 -0.84
CA LEU A 124 39.67 0.34 -1.55
C LEU A 124 40.65 1.06 -0.62
N ASP A 125 40.22 1.43 0.58
CA ASP A 125 41.06 2.07 1.60
C ASP A 125 42.28 1.19 1.96
N ARG A 126 42.09 -0.13 2.12
CA ARG A 126 43.19 -1.08 2.36
C ARG A 126 44.18 -1.14 1.20
N SER A 127 43.69 -1.10 -0.04
CA SER A 127 44.56 -1.10 -1.21
C SER A 127 45.37 0.19 -1.33
N GLU A 128 44.77 1.33 -0.99
CA GLU A 128 45.46 2.62 -0.96
C GLU A 128 46.52 2.66 0.15
N GLN A 129 46.20 2.17 1.35
CA GLN A 129 47.16 2.05 2.45
C GLN A 129 48.35 1.16 2.07
N ALA A 130 48.10 -0.02 1.49
CA ALA A 130 49.16 -0.92 1.05
C ALA A 130 50.09 -0.24 0.01
N MET A 131 49.52 0.51 -0.93
CA MET A 131 50.29 1.26 -1.93
C MET A 131 51.16 2.36 -1.28
N LEU A 132 50.61 3.09 -0.30
CA LEU A 132 51.35 4.12 0.43
C LEU A 132 52.50 3.53 1.25
N ASP A 133 52.27 2.38 1.89
CA ASP A 133 53.28 1.66 2.66
C ASP A 133 54.42 1.16 1.75
N GLU A 134 54.09 0.58 0.58
CA GLU A 134 55.08 0.20 -0.42
C GLU A 134 55.91 1.40 -0.90
N MET A 135 55.27 2.54 -1.17
CA MET A 135 55.97 3.76 -1.56
C MET A 135 56.89 4.27 -0.44
N ALA A 136 56.48 4.17 0.82
CA ALA A 136 57.29 4.56 1.96
C ALA A 136 58.54 3.67 2.10
N VAL A 137 58.38 2.35 1.97
CA VAL A 137 59.48 1.37 1.99
C VAL A 137 60.48 1.67 0.87
N LEU A 138 60.00 1.86 -0.36
CA LEU A 138 60.87 2.18 -1.52
C LEU A 138 61.63 3.50 -1.36
N ARG A 139 61.02 4.51 -0.71
CA ARG A 139 61.70 5.79 -0.44
C ARG A 139 62.77 5.62 0.64
N TYR A 140 62.45 4.89 1.69
CA TYR A 140 63.41 4.63 2.78
C TYR A 140 64.61 3.83 2.28
N SER A 141 64.37 2.77 1.50
CA SER A 141 65.43 1.91 0.97
C SER A 141 66.36 2.59 -0.04
N ARG A 142 65.94 3.72 -0.66
CA ARG A 142 66.78 4.52 -1.57
C ARG A 142 67.62 5.57 -0.86
N ARG A 143 67.41 5.79 0.45
CA ARG A 143 68.10 6.82 1.24
C ARG A 143 69.27 6.27 2.04
N THR A 144 69.31 4.96 2.25
CA THR A 144 70.46 4.15 2.70
C THR A 144 71.28 3.70 1.51
#